data_AF-A0A2R8CH70-F1
#
_entry.id   AF-A0A2R8CH70-F1
#
_cell.length_a   1.000
_cell.length_b   1.000
_cell.length_c   1.000
_cell.angle_alpha   90.00
_cell.angle_beta   90.00
_cell.angle_gamma   90.00
#
_symmetry.space_group_name_H-M   'P 1'
#
loop_
_entity.id
_entity.type
_entity.pdbx_description
1 polymer ?
#
loop_
_entity_poly.entity_id
_entity_poly.type
_entity_poly.pdbx_seq_one_letter_code
_entity_poly.pdbx_strand_id
1 'polypeptide(L)'
;MSLKTAIRTNTILKTLAQGIERRARRGVTFLVTKYLQKNEPVDVNNLQGPLKILLVRPNYRIGNALIMSPVIETFRQRFPDARIDLLATDSTRSLFRHQRVDRVFTLSRDAIVRPWRFPAMIRHLRREKYDLAVQAGPSSLTGLIFVRAIKSRYTMGKAKRGQHWFDIEVSGEQTHAYDIPQMFARALEVPCRDRPSMILSNGERSIGRGELEELGIGFDDNGRPTPFVALFVGGHLDKRLPLSFWQESIRALEAAGQRYVVFMGPEELQHASTLERQMADGQYGALCRPRPLRIFAAMLHYARTLISPDSGPLHIGAALDVPAMALVQKRKSLKFVPRGPRDIVLWQPDARQLVDAVITPEQFQGRRDIGTPETTMTPDLALTS
;
A
#
# COMPACT_ATOMS: atom_id res chain seq x y z
N MET A 1 -31.37 12.77 10.80
CA MET A 1 -30.33 11.85 10.27
C MET A 1 -29.62 12.51 9.10
N SER A 2 -28.28 12.60 9.14
CA SER A 2 -27.49 13.17 8.04
C SER A 2 -27.60 12.30 6.78
N LEU A 3 -27.67 12.92 5.60
CA LEU A 3 -27.63 12.25 4.29
C LEU A 3 -26.43 11.29 4.17
N LYS A 4 -25.32 11.61 4.86
CA LYS A 4 -24.13 10.75 4.95
C LYS A 4 -24.37 9.46 5.73
N THR A 5 -25.27 9.48 6.72
CA THR A 5 -25.64 8.30 7.52
C THR A 5 -26.57 7.39 6.72
N ALA A 6 -27.56 7.96 6.01
CA ALA A 6 -28.50 7.22 5.17
C ALA A 6 -27.86 6.52 3.95
N ILE A 7 -26.87 7.16 3.32
CA ILE A 7 -26.08 6.55 2.22
C ILE A 7 -25.16 5.42 2.73
N ARG A 8 -24.82 5.41 4.03
CA ARG A 8 -23.91 4.43 4.62
C ARG A 8 -24.62 3.13 4.98
N THR A 9 -25.90 3.18 5.34
CA THR A 9 -26.73 2.03 5.73
C THR A 9 -27.59 1.46 4.59
N ASN A 10 -27.86 2.20 3.51
CA ASN A 10 -28.70 1.71 2.41
C ASN A 10 -27.88 1.38 1.14
N THR A 11 -27.80 0.09 0.83
CA THR A 11 -27.03 -0.48 -0.28
C THR A 11 -27.48 0.04 -1.66
N ILE A 12 -28.78 0.33 -1.83
CA ILE A 12 -29.34 0.83 -3.10
C ILE A 12 -28.92 2.28 -3.33
N LEU A 13 -29.08 3.14 -2.31
CA LEU A 13 -28.63 4.54 -2.34
C LEU A 13 -27.11 4.65 -2.56
N LYS A 14 -26.32 3.76 -1.95
CA LYS A 14 -24.88 3.66 -2.16
C LYS A 14 -24.53 3.28 -3.60
N THR A 15 -25.28 2.35 -4.20
CA THR A 15 -25.05 1.89 -5.58
C THR A 15 -25.46 2.95 -6.60
N LEU A 16 -26.58 3.63 -6.38
CA LEU A 16 -27.03 4.78 -7.17
C LEU A 16 -26.03 5.95 -7.10
N ALA A 17 -25.59 6.31 -5.88
CA ALA A 17 -24.58 7.34 -5.69
C ALA A 17 -23.26 7.00 -6.39
N GLN A 18 -22.81 5.74 -6.30
CA GLN A 18 -21.64 5.27 -7.05
C GLN A 18 -21.85 5.29 -8.57
N GLY A 19 -23.06 5.02 -9.05
CA GLY A 19 -23.42 5.10 -10.47
C GLY A 19 -23.36 6.54 -11.01
N ILE A 20 -23.94 7.49 -10.26
CA ILE A 20 -23.89 8.93 -10.57
C ILE A 20 -22.44 9.42 -10.53
N GLU A 21 -21.68 9.07 -9.49
CA GLU A 21 -20.25 9.41 -9.37
C GLU A 21 -19.44 8.87 -10.56
N ARG A 22 -19.69 7.62 -10.99
CA ARG A 22 -19.04 7.04 -12.17
C ARG A 22 -19.37 7.81 -13.45
N ARG A 23 -20.64 8.18 -13.67
CA ARG A 23 -21.06 8.96 -14.86
C ARG A 23 -20.47 10.36 -14.84
N ALA A 24 -20.55 11.07 -13.72
CA ALA A 24 -19.95 12.38 -13.55
C ALA A 24 -18.44 12.34 -13.80
N ARG A 25 -17.75 11.34 -13.23
CA ARG A 25 -16.31 11.12 -13.45
C ARG A 25 -15.99 10.83 -14.91
N ARG A 26 -16.81 10.06 -15.62
CA ARG A 26 -16.66 9.82 -17.07
C ARG A 26 -16.84 11.10 -17.87
N GLY A 27 -17.87 11.91 -17.58
CA GLY A 27 -18.12 13.19 -18.23
C GLY A 27 -16.98 14.19 -18.01
N VAL A 28 -16.52 14.34 -16.77
CA VAL A 28 -15.34 15.17 -16.45
C VAL A 28 -14.08 14.65 -17.12
N THR A 29 -13.87 13.32 -17.12
CA THR A 29 -12.74 12.72 -17.86
C THR A 29 -12.82 13.11 -19.32
N PHE A 30 -13.96 12.88 -19.98
CA PHE A 30 -14.15 13.17 -21.40
C PHE A 30 -13.88 14.64 -21.71
N LEU A 31 -14.44 15.56 -20.92
CA LEU A 31 -14.21 17.00 -21.09
C LEU A 31 -12.73 17.35 -20.90
N VAL A 32 -12.12 16.91 -19.80
CA VAL A 32 -10.68 17.14 -19.55
C VAL A 32 -9.87 16.59 -20.72
N THR A 33 -10.09 15.35 -21.16
CA THR A 33 -9.32 14.73 -22.23
C THR A 33 -9.56 15.32 -23.61
N LYS A 34 -10.76 15.84 -23.88
CA LYS A 34 -11.10 16.50 -25.16
C LYS A 34 -10.38 17.84 -25.32
N TYR A 35 -10.16 18.55 -24.21
CA TYR A 35 -9.51 19.87 -24.21
C TYR A 35 -8.04 19.82 -23.77
N LEU A 36 -7.51 18.64 -23.43
CA LEU A 36 -6.08 18.47 -23.20
C LEU A 36 -5.37 18.46 -24.55
N GLN A 37 -4.61 19.52 -24.83
CA GLN A 37 -3.72 19.58 -25.98
C GLN A 37 -2.69 18.43 -25.92
N LYS A 38 -2.42 17.86 -27.09
CA LYS A 38 -1.33 16.93 -27.32
C LYS A 38 -0.04 17.74 -27.25
N ASN A 39 0.82 17.42 -26.28
CA ASN A 39 2.10 18.12 -26.15
C ASN A 39 3.14 17.43 -27.03
N GLU A 40 4.12 18.20 -27.49
CA GLU A 40 5.31 17.63 -28.13
C GLU A 40 6.11 16.85 -27.07
N PRO A 41 6.59 15.63 -27.40
CA PRO A 41 7.41 14.86 -26.48
C PRO A 41 8.67 15.63 -26.09
N VAL A 42 8.97 15.64 -24.80
CA VAL A 42 10.19 16.23 -24.23
C VAL A 42 11.10 15.10 -23.76
N ASP A 43 12.37 15.16 -24.15
CA ASP A 43 13.39 14.27 -23.59
C ASP A 43 13.71 14.69 -22.14
N VAL A 44 13.77 13.72 -21.24
CA VAL A 44 14.16 13.91 -19.84
C VAL A 44 15.54 14.57 -19.71
N ASN A 45 16.44 14.33 -20.66
CA ASN A 45 17.78 14.90 -20.70
C ASN A 45 17.78 16.43 -20.92
N ASN A 46 16.67 16.98 -21.42
CA ASN A 46 16.50 18.42 -21.60
C ASN A 46 16.11 19.14 -20.29
N LEU A 47 15.86 18.42 -19.20
CA LEU A 47 15.62 19.02 -17.89
C LEU A 47 16.95 19.48 -17.28
N GLN A 48 17.26 20.77 -17.44
CA GLN A 48 18.50 21.40 -16.93
C GLN A 48 18.23 22.40 -15.80
N GLY A 49 19.23 22.59 -14.94
CA GLY A 49 19.23 23.58 -13.85
C GLY A 49 18.69 23.06 -12.51
N PRO A 50 18.61 23.92 -11.48
CA PRO A 50 18.02 23.56 -10.19
C PRO A 50 16.52 23.35 -10.35
N LEU A 51 16.10 22.09 -10.49
CA LEU A 51 14.71 21.76 -10.74
C LEU A 51 13.87 21.83 -9.45
N LYS A 52 12.65 22.36 -9.58
CA LYS A 52 11.57 22.15 -8.62
C LYS A 52 10.60 21.11 -9.15
N ILE A 53 10.56 19.97 -8.49
CA ILE A 53 9.78 18.80 -8.89
C ILE A 53 8.65 18.57 -7.89
N LEU A 54 7.43 18.39 -8.38
CA LEU A 54 6.28 18.02 -7.57
C LEU A 54 5.79 16.62 -7.93
N LEU A 55 5.93 15.68 -7.01
CA LEU A 55 5.36 14.34 -7.11
C LEU A 55 3.90 14.36 -6.65
N VAL A 56 2.97 13.99 -7.54
CA VAL A 56 1.52 14.04 -7.30
C VAL A 56 0.97 12.65 -7.04
N ARG A 57 0.68 12.33 -5.76
CA ARG A 57 0.09 11.06 -5.34
C ARG A 57 -0.96 11.21 -4.22
N PRO A 58 -2.08 11.94 -4.45
CA PRO A 58 -3.15 12.07 -3.46
C PRO A 58 -4.02 10.80 -3.44
N ASN A 59 -3.51 9.72 -2.82
CA ASN A 59 -4.21 8.46 -2.66
C ASN A 59 -4.42 8.13 -1.18
N TYR A 60 -5.67 7.94 -0.76
CA TYR A 60 -6.01 7.63 0.63
C TYR A 60 -5.76 6.17 1.04
N ARG A 61 -5.49 5.27 0.08
CA ARG A 61 -5.15 3.87 0.38
C ARG A 61 -3.66 3.78 0.72
N ILE A 62 -3.38 3.49 1.99
CA ILE A 62 -2.02 3.40 2.56
C ILE A 62 -1.08 2.55 1.69
N GLY A 63 -1.47 1.32 1.35
CA GLY A 63 -0.66 0.42 0.53
C GLY A 63 -0.31 1.03 -0.84
N ASN A 64 -1.31 1.51 -1.57
CA ASN A 64 -1.10 2.08 -2.91
C ASN A 64 -0.34 3.41 -2.90
N ALA A 65 -0.33 4.15 -1.80
CA ALA A 65 0.51 5.32 -1.63
C ALA A 65 1.97 4.89 -1.39
N LEU A 66 2.17 3.90 -0.52
CA LEU A 66 3.49 3.41 -0.13
C LEU A 66 4.23 2.67 -1.26
N ILE A 67 3.53 1.91 -2.11
CA ILE A 67 4.13 1.25 -3.31
C ILE A 67 4.86 2.25 -4.20
N MET A 68 4.46 3.52 -4.19
CA MET A 68 5.07 4.58 -5.02
C MET A 68 6.29 5.25 -4.37
N SER A 69 6.65 4.89 -3.14
CA SER A 69 7.81 5.46 -2.45
C SER A 69 9.13 5.35 -3.23
N PRO A 70 9.44 4.29 -4.02
CA PRO A 70 10.73 4.24 -4.72
C PRO A 70 10.87 5.30 -5.81
N VAL A 71 9.75 5.85 -6.32
CA VAL A 71 9.80 6.99 -7.26
C VAL A 71 10.50 8.20 -6.64
N ILE A 72 10.33 8.43 -5.34
CA ILE A 72 11.02 9.53 -4.64
C ILE A 72 12.53 9.37 -4.79
N GLU A 73 13.04 8.18 -4.53
CA GLU A 73 14.47 7.88 -4.59
C GLU A 73 14.99 7.95 -6.03
N THR A 74 14.23 7.43 -7.00
CA THR A 74 14.50 7.55 -8.43
C THR A 74 14.71 9.00 -8.88
N PHE A 75 13.84 9.93 -8.47
CA PHE A 75 14.01 11.35 -8.80
C PHE A 75 15.19 11.98 -8.04
N ARG A 76 15.40 11.63 -6.78
CA ARG A 76 16.52 12.15 -5.99
C ARG A 76 17.88 11.67 -6.51
N GLN A 77 17.97 10.46 -7.06
CA GLN A 77 19.19 9.95 -7.70
C GLN A 77 19.48 10.67 -9.01
N ARG A 78 18.46 10.87 -9.85
CA ARG A 78 18.64 11.55 -11.14
C ARG A 78 18.91 13.04 -10.97
N PHE A 79 18.27 13.68 -9.99
CA PHE A 79 18.40 15.11 -9.73
C PHE A 79 18.73 15.37 -8.25
N PRO A 80 20.00 15.17 -7.83
CA PRO A 80 20.41 15.29 -6.42
C PRO A 80 20.10 16.65 -5.80
N ASP A 81 20.32 17.72 -6.56
CA ASP A 81 20.17 19.11 -6.12
C ASP A 81 18.75 19.67 -6.34
N ALA A 82 17.85 18.90 -6.92
CA ALA A 82 16.47 19.34 -7.14
C ALA A 82 15.72 19.46 -5.82
N ARG A 83 14.82 20.45 -5.73
CA ARG A 83 13.79 20.47 -4.69
C ARG A 83 12.68 19.52 -5.10
N ILE A 84 12.44 18.47 -4.32
CA ILE A 84 11.44 17.44 -4.57
C ILE A 84 10.35 17.53 -3.51
N ASP A 85 9.19 18.04 -3.90
CA ASP A 85 8.02 18.10 -3.06
C ASP A 85 7.03 16.97 -3.39
N LEU A 86 6.20 16.59 -2.42
CA LEU A 86 5.20 15.53 -2.55
C LEU A 86 3.80 16.04 -2.18
N LEU A 87 2.83 15.84 -3.08
CA LEU A 87 1.41 15.97 -2.77
C LEU A 87 0.82 14.60 -2.40
N ALA A 88 0.65 14.37 -1.11
CA ALA A 88 0.02 13.19 -0.51
C ALA A 88 -1.40 13.51 0.01
N THR A 89 -1.96 12.64 0.86
CA THR A 89 -3.20 12.92 1.60
C THR A 89 -2.92 13.09 3.08
N ASP A 90 -3.87 13.67 3.82
CA ASP A 90 -3.85 13.73 5.29
C ASP A 90 -3.57 12.37 5.93
N SER A 91 -4.23 11.31 5.45
CA SER A 91 -4.11 9.94 5.96
C SER A 91 -2.83 9.21 5.56
N THR A 92 -2.05 9.72 4.60
CA THR A 92 -0.86 9.05 4.07
C THR A 92 0.42 9.85 4.25
N ARG A 93 0.34 11.12 4.69
CA ARG A 93 1.50 11.99 4.96
C ARG A 93 2.56 11.31 5.82
N SER A 94 2.14 10.63 6.89
CA SER A 94 3.06 10.01 7.83
C SER A 94 3.89 8.88 7.21
N LEU A 95 3.41 8.24 6.13
CA LEU A 95 4.17 7.19 5.44
C LEU A 95 5.48 7.70 4.85
N PHE A 96 5.50 8.97 4.46
CA PHE A 96 6.62 9.61 3.79
C PHE A 96 7.51 10.43 4.74
N ARG A 97 7.31 10.31 6.07
CA ARG A 97 8.22 10.91 7.04
C ARG A 97 9.62 10.32 6.88
N HIS A 98 10.65 11.17 6.99
CA HIS A 98 12.07 10.85 6.79
C HIS A 98 12.46 10.41 5.37
N GLN A 99 11.52 10.40 4.41
CA GLN A 99 11.85 10.22 2.99
C GLN A 99 12.54 11.47 2.44
N ARG A 100 13.32 11.31 1.36
CA ARG A 100 14.15 12.37 0.74
C ARG A 100 13.34 13.38 -0.10
N VAL A 101 12.24 13.86 0.47
CA VAL A 101 11.38 14.94 -0.03
C VAL A 101 11.58 16.19 0.82
N ASP A 102 11.55 17.35 0.19
CA ASP A 102 11.77 18.64 0.84
C ASP A 102 10.50 19.12 1.55
N ARG A 103 9.33 18.96 0.92
CA ARG A 103 8.02 19.29 1.52
C ARG A 103 6.96 18.26 1.18
N VAL A 104 6.04 18.03 2.13
CA VAL A 104 4.86 17.20 1.93
C VAL A 104 3.59 18.04 2.07
N PHE A 105 2.93 18.28 0.95
CA PHE A 105 1.59 18.85 0.88
C PHE A 105 0.54 17.75 1.03
N THR A 106 -0.61 18.09 1.61
CA THR A 106 -1.69 17.13 1.84
C THR A 106 -3.01 17.59 1.28
N LEU A 107 -3.64 16.74 0.47
CA LEU A 107 -5.06 16.85 0.15
C LEU A 107 -5.87 16.17 1.26
N SER A 108 -6.69 16.96 1.97
CA SER A 108 -7.58 16.40 2.99
C SER A 108 -8.84 15.80 2.37
N ARG A 109 -9.40 14.77 3.01
CA ARG A 109 -10.73 14.24 2.66
C ARG A 109 -11.81 15.32 2.73
N ASP A 110 -11.63 16.32 3.59
CA ASP A 110 -12.53 17.45 3.71
C ASP A 110 -12.63 18.29 2.43
N ALA A 111 -11.66 18.21 1.52
CA ALA A 111 -11.75 18.86 0.21
C ALA A 111 -12.94 18.33 -0.62
N ILE A 112 -13.42 17.11 -0.33
CA ILE A 112 -14.64 16.55 -0.94
C ILE A 112 -15.88 17.30 -0.44
N VAL A 113 -15.87 17.75 0.82
CA VAL A 113 -16.99 18.46 1.48
C VAL A 113 -16.88 19.97 1.32
N ARG A 114 -15.65 20.48 1.16
CA ARG A 114 -15.31 21.90 1.02
C ARG A 114 -14.56 22.12 -0.31
N PRO A 115 -15.28 22.18 -1.44
CA PRO A 115 -14.68 22.18 -2.77
C PRO A 115 -13.73 23.36 -3.01
N TRP A 116 -13.91 24.50 -2.33
CA TRP A 116 -13.01 25.67 -2.41
C TRP A 116 -11.59 25.42 -1.88
N ARG A 117 -11.36 24.36 -1.10
CA ARG A 117 -10.00 23.98 -0.68
C ARG A 117 -9.15 23.48 -1.84
N PHE A 118 -9.79 22.95 -2.88
CA PHE A 118 -9.10 22.50 -4.09
C PHE A 118 -8.46 23.67 -4.87
N PRO A 119 -9.18 24.73 -5.30
CA PRO A 119 -8.56 25.87 -5.98
C PRO A 119 -7.58 26.62 -5.09
N ALA A 120 -7.80 26.68 -3.77
CA ALA A 120 -6.83 27.25 -2.84
C ALA A 120 -5.50 26.47 -2.84
N MET A 121 -5.56 25.12 -2.80
CA MET A 121 -4.40 24.25 -2.93
C MET A 121 -3.70 24.44 -4.28
N ILE A 122 -4.44 24.46 -5.39
CA ILE A 122 -3.86 24.70 -6.71
C ILE A 122 -3.18 26.07 -6.77
N ARG A 123 -3.81 27.13 -6.24
CA ARG A 123 -3.22 28.47 -6.19
C ARG A 123 -1.96 28.50 -5.33
N HIS A 124 -1.91 27.72 -4.25
CA HIS A 124 -0.71 27.58 -3.44
C HIS A 124 0.41 26.88 -4.22
N LEU A 125 0.14 25.71 -4.82
CA LEU A 125 1.13 24.95 -5.60
C LEU A 125 1.61 25.72 -6.85
N ARG A 126 0.75 26.50 -7.51
CA ARG A 126 1.13 27.36 -8.65
C ARG A 126 2.16 28.42 -8.27
N ARG A 127 2.12 28.94 -7.04
CA ARG A 127 3.06 29.99 -6.59
C ARG A 127 4.48 29.46 -6.42
N GLU A 128 4.64 28.15 -6.23
CA GLU A 128 5.97 27.52 -6.12
C GLU A 128 6.74 27.51 -7.44
N LYS A 129 6.02 27.66 -8.58
CA LYS A 129 6.57 27.66 -9.95
C LYS A 129 7.42 26.41 -10.21
N TYR A 130 6.79 25.23 -10.16
CA TYR A 130 7.47 23.96 -10.42
C TYR A 130 7.91 23.84 -11.89
N ASP A 131 9.11 23.32 -12.11
CA ASP A 131 9.61 22.97 -13.44
C ASP A 131 8.97 21.67 -13.92
N LEU A 132 8.76 20.71 -13.02
CA LEU A 132 8.21 19.41 -13.36
C LEU A 132 7.10 18.99 -12.40
N ALA A 133 5.93 18.65 -12.91
CA ALA A 133 4.86 17.98 -12.14
C ALA A 133 4.69 16.53 -12.61
N VAL A 134 4.80 15.59 -11.67
CA VAL A 134 4.86 14.16 -11.98
C VAL A 134 3.64 13.45 -11.42
N GLN A 135 2.87 12.76 -12.26
CA GLN A 135 1.86 11.81 -11.79
C GLN A 135 2.55 10.54 -11.29
N ALA A 136 2.96 10.52 -10.01
CA ALA A 136 3.66 9.40 -9.38
C ALA A 136 2.72 8.22 -9.07
N GLY A 137 2.24 7.53 -10.10
CA GLY A 137 1.36 6.37 -9.98
C GLY A 137 0.74 5.94 -11.31
N PRO A 138 -0.16 4.94 -11.29
CA PRO A 138 -0.93 4.58 -12.47
C PRO A 138 -1.83 5.74 -12.90
N SER A 139 -2.20 5.76 -14.19
CA SER A 139 -3.08 6.78 -14.77
C SER A 139 -4.34 6.97 -13.93
N SER A 140 -4.47 8.16 -13.35
CA SER A 140 -5.59 8.56 -12.49
C SER A 140 -6.09 9.94 -12.88
N LEU A 141 -7.40 10.08 -13.09
CA LEU A 141 -8.02 11.36 -13.43
C LEU A 141 -7.66 12.45 -12.41
N THR A 142 -7.75 12.15 -11.12
CA THR A 142 -7.45 13.12 -10.06
C THR A 142 -6.01 13.61 -10.16
N GLY A 143 -5.06 12.69 -10.33
CA GLY A 143 -3.64 13.07 -10.47
C GLY A 143 -3.38 13.86 -11.76
N LEU A 144 -4.03 13.50 -12.87
CA LEU A 144 -3.93 14.23 -14.13
C LEU A 144 -4.45 15.67 -13.99
N ILE A 145 -5.61 15.85 -13.35
CA ILE A 145 -6.17 17.17 -13.07
C ILE A 145 -5.19 17.99 -12.23
N PHE A 146 -4.60 17.42 -11.17
CA PHE A 146 -3.61 18.13 -10.38
C PHE A 146 -2.39 18.53 -11.21
N VAL A 147 -1.75 17.58 -11.88
CA VAL A 147 -0.54 17.82 -12.69
C VAL A 147 -0.77 18.94 -13.71
N ARG A 148 -1.89 18.90 -14.43
CA ARG A 148 -2.23 19.94 -15.42
C ARG A 148 -2.64 21.26 -14.78
N ALA A 149 -3.37 21.22 -13.65
CA ALA A 149 -3.76 22.43 -12.94
C ALA A 149 -2.58 23.13 -12.27
N ILE A 150 -1.47 22.46 -11.95
CA ILE A 150 -0.27 23.08 -11.37
C ILE A 150 0.40 24.07 -12.33
N LYS A 151 0.23 23.90 -13.65
CA LYS A 151 0.89 24.73 -14.68
C LYS A 151 2.42 24.77 -14.51
N SER A 152 3.02 23.60 -14.28
CA SER A 152 4.48 23.44 -14.33
C SER A 152 5.00 23.62 -15.75
N ARG A 153 6.32 23.84 -15.90
CA ARG A 153 6.97 23.95 -17.22
C ARG A 153 6.84 22.66 -18.03
N TYR A 154 7.02 21.52 -17.37
CA TYR A 154 6.89 20.18 -17.93
C TYR A 154 6.01 19.30 -17.02
N THR A 155 5.48 18.23 -17.61
CA THR A 155 4.66 17.22 -16.94
C THR A 155 5.16 15.83 -17.28
N MET A 156 5.15 14.93 -16.30
CA MET A 156 5.57 13.55 -16.48
C MET A 156 4.55 12.57 -15.92
N GLY A 157 4.33 11.44 -16.58
CA GLY A 157 3.41 10.44 -16.09
C GLY A 157 3.19 9.27 -17.02
N LYS A 158 2.40 8.30 -16.54
CA LYS A 158 1.97 7.15 -17.34
C LYS A 158 0.66 7.48 -18.04
N ALA A 159 0.70 7.70 -19.35
CA ALA A 159 -0.51 7.80 -20.15
C ALA A 159 -1.16 6.43 -20.38
N LYS A 160 -2.44 6.43 -20.77
CA LYS A 160 -3.07 5.20 -21.24
C LYS A 160 -2.71 4.99 -22.70
N ARG A 161 -2.85 3.74 -23.17
CA ARG A 161 -2.59 3.37 -24.56
C ARG A 161 -3.36 4.28 -25.53
N GLY A 162 -2.65 4.86 -26.49
CA GLY A 162 -3.20 5.77 -27.50
C GLY A 162 -3.48 7.19 -27.01
N GLN A 163 -3.00 7.58 -25.83
CA GLN A 163 -3.16 8.92 -25.27
C GLN A 163 -1.78 9.52 -24.99
N HIS A 164 -1.63 10.82 -25.24
CA HIS A 164 -0.40 11.57 -24.98
C HIS A 164 -0.71 12.77 -24.07
N TRP A 165 -0.58 12.55 -22.76
CA TRP A 165 -1.06 13.50 -21.75
C TRP A 165 0.05 14.08 -20.88
N PHE A 166 1.29 13.72 -21.15
CA PHE A 166 2.43 14.28 -20.46
C PHE A 166 3.49 14.66 -21.49
N ASP A 167 4.31 15.66 -21.16
CA ASP A 167 5.46 16.03 -21.97
C ASP A 167 6.49 14.89 -21.96
N ILE A 168 6.64 14.23 -20.81
CA ILE A 168 7.51 13.08 -20.61
C ILE A 168 6.65 11.87 -20.22
N GLU A 169 6.55 10.88 -21.10
CA GLU A 169 5.73 9.70 -20.87
C GLU A 169 6.56 8.50 -20.41
N VAL A 170 6.13 7.87 -19.31
CA VAL A 170 6.74 6.59 -18.89
C VAL A 170 6.07 5.44 -19.63
N SER A 171 6.89 4.67 -20.34
CA SER A 171 6.46 3.53 -21.16
C SER A 171 6.69 2.20 -20.44
N GLY A 172 5.90 1.18 -20.82
CA GLY A 172 5.98 -0.16 -20.26
C GLY A 172 4.63 -0.76 -19.86
N GLU A 173 4.58 -2.08 -19.92
CA GLU A 173 3.45 -2.85 -19.41
C GLU A 173 3.44 -2.83 -17.88
N GLN A 174 2.23 -2.77 -17.32
CA GLN A 174 2.03 -2.89 -15.87
C GLN A 174 1.16 -4.11 -15.63
N THR A 175 1.81 -5.22 -15.30
CA THR A 175 1.15 -6.45 -14.89
C THR A 175 0.88 -6.44 -13.38
N HIS A 176 1.73 -5.72 -12.63
CA HIS A 176 1.72 -5.61 -11.18
C HIS A 176 1.83 -4.15 -10.70
N ALA A 177 1.36 -3.85 -9.49
CA ALA A 177 1.36 -2.50 -8.93
C ALA A 177 2.79 -1.95 -8.70
N TYR A 178 3.76 -2.83 -8.46
CA TYR A 178 5.16 -2.48 -8.17
C TYR A 178 5.96 -2.18 -9.44
N ASP A 179 5.40 -2.41 -10.63
CA ASP A 179 6.09 -2.13 -11.89
C ASP A 179 6.15 -0.62 -12.18
N ILE A 180 5.20 0.17 -11.64
CA ILE A 180 5.15 1.62 -11.94
C ILE A 180 6.43 2.35 -11.50
N PRO A 181 6.94 2.19 -10.25
CA PRO A 181 8.24 2.77 -9.90
C PRO A 181 9.37 2.39 -10.85
N GLN A 182 9.43 1.13 -11.29
CA GLN A 182 10.43 0.65 -12.26
C GLN A 182 10.29 1.34 -13.63
N MET A 183 9.07 1.67 -14.06
CA MET A 183 8.85 2.45 -15.28
C MET A 183 9.42 3.86 -15.17
N PHE A 184 9.25 4.53 -14.02
CA PHE A 184 9.85 5.85 -13.77
C PHE A 184 11.37 5.76 -13.75
N ALA A 185 11.92 4.73 -13.10
CA ALA A 185 13.35 4.52 -13.00
C ALA A 185 14.02 4.33 -14.37
N ARG A 186 13.42 3.52 -15.24
CA ARG A 186 13.89 3.35 -16.62
C ARG A 186 13.83 4.66 -17.40
N ALA A 187 12.74 5.42 -17.27
CA ALA A 187 12.60 6.71 -17.95
C ALA A 187 13.57 7.78 -17.43
N LEU A 188 14.09 7.65 -16.21
CA LEU A 188 15.12 8.53 -15.64
C LEU A 188 16.54 7.95 -15.72
N GLU A 189 16.71 6.75 -16.30
CA GLU A 189 17.99 6.05 -16.44
C GLU A 189 18.73 5.83 -15.10
N VAL A 190 17.99 5.46 -14.05
CA VAL A 190 18.55 5.18 -12.72
C VAL A 190 18.10 3.80 -12.19
N PRO A 191 18.88 3.17 -11.30
CA PRO A 191 18.44 1.96 -10.64
C PRO A 191 17.22 2.23 -9.74
N CYS A 192 16.38 1.21 -9.56
CA CYS A 192 15.24 1.30 -8.66
C CYS A 192 15.01 0.00 -7.90
N ARG A 193 14.72 0.17 -6.61
CA ARG A 193 14.34 -0.93 -5.74
C ARG A 193 12.99 -1.52 -6.20
N ASP A 194 12.91 -2.85 -6.32
CA ASP A 194 11.64 -3.55 -6.61
C ASP A 194 10.77 -3.78 -5.36
N ARG A 195 10.83 -2.84 -4.42
CA ARG A 195 10.06 -2.83 -3.17
C ARG A 195 9.83 -1.40 -2.72
N PRO A 196 8.71 -1.11 -2.04
CA PRO A 196 8.54 0.17 -1.36
C PRO A 196 9.61 0.36 -0.28
N SER A 197 9.73 1.60 0.22
CA SER A 197 10.57 1.95 1.35
C SER A 197 9.79 2.76 2.38
N MET A 198 10.09 2.51 3.66
CA MET A 198 9.68 3.34 4.77
C MET A 198 10.87 3.54 5.69
N ILE A 199 11.28 4.79 5.89
CA ILE A 199 12.42 5.13 6.74
C ILE A 199 11.90 5.45 8.14
N LEU A 200 12.32 4.68 9.13
CA LEU A 200 12.05 4.92 10.56
C LEU A 200 13.25 5.58 11.22
N SER A 201 13.02 6.63 12.01
CA SER A 201 14.08 7.22 12.85
C SER A 201 14.43 6.33 14.04
N ASN A 202 15.59 6.56 14.66
CA ASN A 202 16.00 5.84 15.87
C ASN A 202 14.99 6.02 17.01
N GLY A 203 14.42 7.21 17.16
CA GLY A 203 13.36 7.48 18.15
C GLY A 203 12.10 6.65 17.88
N GLU A 204 11.65 6.56 16.62
CA GLU A 204 10.51 5.71 16.26
C GLU A 204 10.79 4.23 16.55
N ARG A 205 11.99 3.74 16.22
CA ARG A 205 12.43 2.37 16.52
C ARG A 205 12.48 2.09 18.03
N SER A 206 12.90 3.07 18.84
CA SER A 206 12.92 2.95 20.29
C SER A 206 11.51 2.89 20.88
N ILE A 207 10.57 3.69 20.37
CA ILE A 207 9.16 3.62 20.77
C ILE A 207 8.56 2.25 20.42
N GLY A 208 8.82 1.77 19.20
CA GLY A 208 8.35 0.44 18.78
C GLY A 208 8.93 -0.69 19.62
N ARG A 209 10.18 -0.57 20.08
CA ARG A 209 10.80 -1.50 21.03
C ARG A 209 10.08 -1.49 22.38
N GLY A 210 9.87 -0.32 22.99
CA GLY A 210 9.20 -0.23 24.29
C GLY A 210 7.78 -0.82 24.26
N GLU A 211 7.03 -0.55 23.19
CA GLU A 211 5.69 -1.12 22.96
C GLU A 211 5.71 -2.66 22.82
N LEU A 212 6.80 -3.23 22.30
CA LEU A 212 6.97 -4.69 22.21
C LEU A 212 7.42 -5.29 23.55
N GLU A 213 8.27 -4.61 24.32
CA GLU A 213 8.68 -5.00 25.67
C GLU A 213 7.48 -5.06 26.62
N GLU A 214 6.55 -4.08 26.53
CA GLU A 214 5.27 -4.09 27.27
C GLU A 214 4.39 -5.31 26.91
N LEU A 215 4.54 -5.85 25.70
CA LEU A 215 3.86 -7.06 25.24
C LEU A 215 4.65 -8.35 25.56
N GLY A 216 5.73 -8.26 26.33
CA GLY A 216 6.54 -9.41 26.75
C GLY A 216 7.55 -9.88 25.70
N ILE A 217 7.81 -9.11 24.64
CA ILE A 217 8.90 -9.41 23.71
C ILE A 217 10.22 -8.89 24.30
N GLY A 218 11.04 -9.80 24.79
CA GLY A 218 12.39 -9.48 25.27
C GLY A 218 13.34 -9.02 24.16
N PHE A 219 14.36 -8.26 24.54
CA PHE A 219 15.44 -7.80 23.67
C PHE A 219 16.79 -8.14 24.32
N ASP A 220 17.77 -8.56 23.51
CA ASP A 220 19.14 -8.76 23.97
C ASP A 220 19.91 -7.43 24.12
N ASP A 221 21.15 -7.51 24.63
CA ASP A 221 22.03 -6.35 24.82
C ASP A 221 22.37 -5.62 23.52
N ASN A 222 22.27 -6.31 22.37
CA ASN A 222 22.45 -5.74 21.04
C ASN A 222 21.17 -5.14 20.46
N GLY A 223 20.07 -5.12 21.22
CA GLY A 223 18.77 -4.63 20.79
C GLY A 223 18.07 -5.52 19.76
N ARG A 224 18.42 -6.81 19.70
CA ARG A 224 17.71 -7.79 18.86
C ARG A 224 16.52 -8.36 19.65
N PRO A 225 15.32 -8.39 19.05
CA PRO A 225 14.14 -8.95 19.70
C PRO A 225 14.23 -10.47 19.77
N THR A 226 13.60 -11.06 20.79
CA THR A 226 13.17 -12.46 20.73
C THR A 226 12.31 -12.64 19.48
N PRO A 227 12.64 -13.57 18.56
CA PRO A 227 11.92 -13.70 17.29
C PRO A 227 10.42 -13.95 17.49
N PHE A 228 9.60 -13.20 16.77
CA PHE A 228 8.14 -13.33 16.80
C PHE A 228 7.52 -13.17 15.41
N VAL A 229 6.36 -13.80 15.24
CA VAL A 229 5.49 -13.68 14.06
C VAL A 229 4.49 -12.55 14.30
N ALA A 230 4.39 -11.58 13.39
CA ALA A 230 3.35 -10.57 13.44
C ALA A 230 2.12 -11.05 12.66
N LEU A 231 0.96 -11.17 13.30
CA LEU A 231 -0.31 -11.47 12.64
C LEU A 231 -1.16 -10.21 12.56
N PHE A 232 -1.56 -9.79 11.36
CA PHE A 232 -2.53 -8.71 11.20
C PHE A 232 -3.91 -9.26 10.85
N VAL A 233 -4.86 -9.19 11.80
CA VAL A 233 -6.19 -9.84 11.72
C VAL A 233 -7.20 -9.09 10.82
N GLY A 234 -6.89 -7.86 10.43
CA GLY A 234 -7.80 -7.02 9.64
C GLY A 234 -7.84 -7.34 8.16
N GLY A 235 -8.56 -6.53 7.39
CA GLY A 235 -8.57 -6.67 5.94
C GLY A 235 -9.49 -5.66 5.24
N HIS A 236 -9.37 -5.56 3.92
CA HIS A 236 -10.19 -4.63 3.14
C HIS A 236 -11.30 -5.36 2.39
N LEU A 237 -12.56 -5.01 2.68
CA LEU A 237 -13.74 -5.49 1.95
C LEU A 237 -13.81 -7.02 1.84
N ASP A 238 -13.84 -7.54 0.61
CA ASP A 238 -14.01 -8.94 0.22
C ASP A 238 -12.74 -9.78 0.40
N LYS A 239 -11.71 -9.24 1.07
CA LYS A 239 -10.43 -9.90 1.33
C LYS A 239 -10.25 -10.31 2.80
N ARG A 240 -11.23 -10.02 3.66
CA ARG A 240 -11.20 -10.39 5.08
C ARG A 240 -11.33 -11.89 5.23
N LEU A 241 -10.53 -12.47 6.12
CA LEU A 241 -10.75 -13.82 6.62
C LEU A 241 -11.69 -13.78 7.84
N PRO A 242 -12.48 -14.83 8.07
CA PRO A 242 -13.37 -14.90 9.22
C PRO A 242 -12.56 -14.93 10.52
N LEU A 243 -13.18 -14.50 11.63
CA LEU A 243 -12.53 -14.55 12.94
C LEU A 243 -12.08 -15.97 13.30
N SER A 244 -12.88 -17.00 12.96
CA SER A 244 -12.56 -18.41 13.21
C SER A 244 -11.21 -18.83 12.64
N PHE A 245 -10.88 -18.41 11.42
CA PHE A 245 -9.57 -18.67 10.80
C PHE A 245 -8.41 -18.14 11.67
N TRP A 246 -8.56 -16.92 12.20
CA TRP A 246 -7.54 -16.31 13.05
C TRP A 246 -7.44 -17.02 14.41
N GLN A 247 -8.58 -17.41 14.98
CA GLN A 247 -8.60 -18.19 16.22
C GLN A 247 -7.92 -19.55 16.04
N GLU A 248 -8.16 -20.24 14.92
CA GLU A 248 -7.48 -21.50 14.59
C GLU A 248 -5.98 -21.30 14.36
N SER A 249 -5.60 -20.24 13.64
CA SER A 249 -4.18 -19.90 13.39
C SER A 249 -3.43 -19.60 14.69
N ILE A 250 -4.05 -18.86 15.61
CA ILE A 250 -3.50 -18.57 16.94
C ILE A 250 -3.29 -19.86 17.73
N ARG A 251 -4.30 -20.75 17.78
CA ARG A 251 -4.17 -22.07 18.46
C ARG A 251 -3.05 -22.91 17.85
N ALA A 252 -2.93 -22.92 16.53
CA ALA A 252 -1.92 -23.71 15.84
C ALA A 252 -0.50 -23.15 16.07
N LEU A 253 -0.32 -21.83 16.11
CA LEU A 253 0.97 -21.20 16.45
C LEU A 253 1.37 -21.47 17.91
N GLU A 254 0.41 -21.39 18.83
CA GLU A 254 0.61 -21.71 20.25
C GLU A 254 1.05 -23.15 20.44
N ALA A 255 0.34 -24.10 19.81
CA ALA A 255 0.68 -25.52 19.86
C ALA A 255 2.04 -25.84 19.23
N ALA A 256 2.47 -25.07 18.23
CA ALA A 256 3.77 -25.18 17.59
C ALA A 256 4.90 -24.43 18.33
N GLY A 257 4.62 -23.85 19.50
CA GLY A 257 5.59 -23.10 20.29
C GLY A 257 6.14 -21.85 19.60
N GLN A 258 5.43 -21.33 18.60
CA GLN A 258 5.85 -20.14 17.87
C GLN A 258 5.39 -18.91 18.62
N ARG A 259 6.31 -17.96 18.88
CA ARG A 259 5.94 -16.66 19.46
C ARG A 259 5.30 -15.75 18.45
N TYR A 260 4.23 -15.07 18.85
CA TYR A 260 3.49 -14.20 17.97
C TYR A 260 2.91 -12.98 18.67
N VAL A 261 2.73 -11.92 17.88
CA VAL A 261 1.98 -10.73 18.27
C VAL A 261 0.84 -10.53 17.30
N VAL A 262 -0.38 -10.49 17.82
CA VAL A 262 -1.60 -10.25 17.06
C VAL A 262 -1.85 -8.74 17.02
N PHE A 263 -1.68 -8.14 15.85
CA PHE A 263 -2.00 -6.75 15.57
C PHE A 263 -3.39 -6.63 14.96
N MET A 264 -4.10 -5.56 15.32
CA MET A 264 -5.43 -5.29 14.79
C MET A 264 -5.64 -3.83 14.40
N GLY A 265 -6.51 -3.62 13.41
CA GLY A 265 -6.95 -2.30 13.00
C GLY A 265 -8.08 -1.76 13.88
N PRO A 266 -8.39 -0.45 13.79
CA PRO A 266 -9.51 0.14 14.53
C PRO A 266 -10.87 -0.50 14.24
N GLU A 267 -11.06 -1.02 13.01
CA GLU A 267 -12.32 -1.67 12.60
C GLU A 267 -12.47 -3.08 13.21
N GLU A 268 -11.36 -3.70 13.62
CA GLU A 268 -11.34 -5.03 14.23
C GLU A 268 -11.37 -4.98 15.76
N LEU A 269 -11.34 -3.79 16.37
CA LEU A 269 -11.28 -3.61 17.83
C LEU A 269 -12.41 -4.35 18.57
N GLN A 270 -13.57 -4.52 17.94
CA GLN A 270 -14.70 -5.30 18.47
C GLN A 270 -14.35 -6.78 18.75
N HIS A 271 -13.32 -7.33 18.11
CA HIS A 271 -12.88 -8.71 18.33
C HIS A 271 -11.79 -8.84 19.42
N ALA A 272 -11.30 -7.72 19.96
CA ALA A 272 -10.16 -7.70 20.89
C ALA A 272 -10.41 -8.61 22.10
N SER A 273 -11.51 -8.39 22.83
CA SER A 273 -11.83 -9.17 24.04
C SER A 273 -12.05 -10.66 23.79
N THR A 274 -12.45 -11.05 22.58
CA THR A 274 -12.55 -12.47 22.22
C THR A 274 -11.17 -13.09 22.02
N LEU A 275 -10.28 -12.39 21.32
CA LEU A 275 -8.90 -12.84 21.10
C LEU A 275 -8.08 -12.82 22.41
N GLU A 276 -8.25 -11.80 23.25
CA GLU A 276 -7.61 -11.74 24.57
C GLU A 276 -7.98 -12.92 25.45
N ARG A 277 -9.28 -13.24 25.56
CA ARG A 277 -9.73 -14.40 26.34
C ARG A 277 -9.18 -15.71 25.81
N GLN A 278 -9.09 -15.86 24.48
CA GLN A 278 -8.50 -17.05 23.88
C GLN A 278 -7.00 -17.19 24.20
N MET A 279 -6.29 -16.06 24.27
CA MET A 279 -4.84 -16.03 24.47
C MET A 279 -4.44 -15.95 25.94
N ALA A 280 -5.41 -15.84 26.87
CA ALA A 280 -5.14 -15.64 28.30
C ALA A 280 -4.33 -16.76 28.93
N ASP A 281 -4.56 -18.01 28.49
CA ASP A 281 -3.83 -19.19 28.96
C ASP A 281 -2.63 -19.55 28.05
N GLY A 282 -2.33 -18.70 27.06
CA GLY A 282 -1.21 -18.87 26.15
C GLY A 282 0.11 -18.44 26.76
N GLN A 283 1.20 -19.10 26.35
CA GLN A 283 2.58 -18.80 26.73
C GLN A 283 3.32 -17.97 25.68
N TYR A 284 2.91 -18.08 24.41
CA TYR A 284 3.70 -17.55 23.29
C TYR A 284 3.09 -16.30 22.61
N GLY A 285 1.84 -15.97 22.92
CA GLY A 285 1.08 -14.93 22.23
C GLY A 285 0.83 -13.65 23.02
N ALA A 286 0.85 -12.51 22.33
CA ALA A 286 0.34 -11.24 22.86
C ALA A 286 -0.59 -10.52 21.88
N LEU A 287 -1.61 -9.81 22.38
CA LEU A 287 -2.49 -8.97 21.55
C LEU A 287 -2.05 -7.50 21.62
N CYS A 288 -1.73 -6.92 20.47
CA CYS A 288 -1.50 -5.49 20.31
C CYS A 288 -2.78 -4.79 19.82
N ARG A 289 -3.36 -3.93 20.66
CA ARG A 289 -4.42 -3.00 20.27
C ARG A 289 -3.95 -2.01 19.19
N PRO A 290 -4.86 -1.34 18.47
CA PRO A 290 -4.48 -0.42 17.40
C PRO A 290 -3.54 0.69 17.86
N ARG A 291 -2.40 0.85 17.17
CA ARG A 291 -1.43 1.92 17.39
C ARG A 291 -1.41 2.92 16.23
N PRO A 292 -0.93 4.17 16.44
CA PRO A 292 -0.61 5.07 15.36
C PRO A 292 0.28 4.40 14.31
N LEU A 293 0.04 4.71 13.03
CA LEU A 293 0.62 4.00 11.89
C LEU A 293 2.14 3.81 11.95
N ARG A 294 2.86 4.84 12.43
CA ARG A 294 4.33 4.80 12.52
C ARG A 294 4.85 4.03 13.73
N ILE A 295 4.09 3.99 14.82
CA ILE A 295 4.40 3.12 15.97
C ILE A 295 4.18 1.67 15.56
N PHE A 296 3.06 1.37 14.90
CA PHE A 296 2.82 0.05 14.30
C PHE A 296 3.95 -0.38 13.35
N ALA A 297 4.38 0.50 12.44
CA ALA A 297 5.51 0.24 11.57
C ALA A 297 6.81 -0.01 12.35
N ALA A 298 7.06 0.75 13.42
CA ALA A 298 8.23 0.56 14.27
C ALA A 298 8.22 -0.77 15.03
N MET A 299 7.06 -1.24 15.48
CA MET A 299 6.91 -2.58 16.07
C MET A 299 7.14 -3.66 15.00
N LEU A 300 6.54 -3.51 13.82
CA LEU A 300 6.70 -4.45 12.71
C LEU A 300 8.16 -4.60 12.25
N HIS A 301 8.96 -3.53 12.33
CA HIS A 301 10.38 -3.55 11.95
C HIS A 301 11.17 -4.69 12.62
N TYR A 302 10.76 -5.09 13.81
CA TYR A 302 11.39 -6.14 14.62
C TYR A 302 10.81 -7.54 14.38
N ALA A 303 9.74 -7.67 13.60
CA ALA A 303 9.09 -8.96 13.37
C ALA A 303 9.95 -9.87 12.49
N ARG A 304 9.97 -11.18 12.80
CA ARG A 304 10.61 -12.20 11.95
C ARG A 304 9.89 -12.31 10.60
N THR A 305 8.57 -12.25 10.62
CA THR A 305 7.70 -12.27 9.44
C THR A 305 6.37 -11.62 9.78
N LEU A 306 5.73 -11.00 8.78
CA LEU A 306 4.38 -10.45 8.86
C LEU A 306 3.41 -11.32 8.09
N ILE A 307 2.38 -11.83 8.76
CA ILE A 307 1.24 -12.50 8.15
C ILE A 307 0.08 -11.51 8.06
N SER A 308 -0.39 -11.24 6.85
CA SER A 308 -1.46 -10.27 6.64
C SER A 308 -2.26 -10.59 5.38
N PRO A 309 -3.58 -10.33 5.37
CA PRO A 309 -4.33 -10.24 4.12
C PRO A 309 -3.80 -9.10 3.24
N ASP A 310 -4.14 -9.11 1.95
CA ASP A 310 -3.81 -8.03 1.01
C ASP A 310 -4.49 -6.69 1.41
N SER A 311 -3.77 -5.95 2.25
CA SER A 311 -4.18 -4.73 2.93
C SER A 311 -2.96 -3.82 3.20
N GLY A 312 -3.18 -2.62 3.75
CA GLY A 312 -2.13 -1.63 4.02
C GLY A 312 -0.90 -2.18 4.77
N PRO A 313 -1.08 -2.88 5.90
CA PRO A 313 0.00 -3.51 6.66
C PRO A 313 0.95 -4.39 5.86
N LEU A 314 0.43 -5.18 4.92
CA LEU A 314 1.26 -6.04 4.06
C LEU A 314 2.34 -5.23 3.32
N HIS A 315 1.95 -4.06 2.80
CA HIS A 315 2.89 -3.16 2.11
C HIS A 315 3.81 -2.41 3.07
N ILE A 316 3.41 -2.20 4.33
CA ILE A 316 4.27 -1.60 5.36
C ILE A 316 5.38 -2.58 5.72
N GLY A 317 5.05 -3.86 5.95
CA GLY A 317 6.05 -4.90 6.16
C GLY A 317 7.03 -4.98 4.99
N ALA A 318 6.52 -4.98 3.75
CA ALA A 318 7.35 -4.96 2.55
C ALA A 318 8.27 -3.72 2.45
N ALA A 319 7.81 -2.57 2.93
CA ALA A 319 8.57 -1.31 2.92
C ALA A 319 9.64 -1.23 4.01
N LEU A 320 9.54 -2.07 5.04
CA LEU A 320 10.48 -2.22 6.14
C LEU A 320 11.42 -3.42 5.96
N ASP A 321 11.34 -4.09 4.80
CA ASP A 321 12.07 -5.33 4.49
C ASP A 321 11.80 -6.52 5.41
N VAL A 322 10.67 -6.47 6.11
CA VAL A 322 10.13 -7.59 6.88
C VAL A 322 9.57 -8.61 5.87
N PRO A 323 9.97 -9.89 5.93
CA PRO A 323 9.36 -10.95 5.13
C PRO A 323 7.84 -10.94 5.29
N ALA A 324 7.10 -10.94 4.18
CA ALA A 324 5.65 -10.84 4.18
C ALA A 324 5.00 -12.13 3.68
N MET A 325 4.11 -12.70 4.49
CA MET A 325 3.20 -13.77 4.11
C MET A 325 1.82 -13.18 3.78
N ALA A 326 1.52 -13.11 2.49
CA ALA A 326 0.26 -12.56 1.99
C ALA A 326 -0.84 -13.63 1.95
N LEU A 327 -1.91 -13.42 2.72
CA LEU A 327 -3.11 -14.24 2.67
C LEU A 327 -4.05 -13.74 1.57
N VAL A 328 -4.15 -14.47 0.47
CA VAL A 328 -4.85 -14.05 -0.75
C VAL A 328 -6.20 -14.72 -0.87
N GLN A 329 -7.26 -13.91 -0.88
CA GLN A 329 -8.65 -14.38 -1.03
C GLN A 329 -9.23 -14.15 -2.44
N LYS A 330 -8.58 -13.30 -3.26
CA LYS A 330 -9.06 -12.89 -4.59
C LYS A 330 -7.90 -12.80 -5.56
N ARG A 331 -8.06 -13.33 -6.78
CA ARG A 331 -6.98 -13.32 -7.80
C ARG A 331 -6.48 -11.92 -8.13
N LYS A 332 -7.37 -10.91 -8.09
CA LYS A 332 -7.00 -9.48 -8.29
C LYS A 332 -5.94 -8.98 -7.31
N SER A 333 -5.85 -9.57 -6.11
CA SER A 333 -4.88 -9.19 -5.07
C SER A 333 -3.45 -9.57 -5.43
N LEU A 334 -3.24 -10.58 -6.27
CA LEU A 334 -1.91 -11.00 -6.74
C LEU A 334 -1.17 -9.90 -7.49
N LYS A 335 -1.89 -8.89 -8.00
CA LYS A 335 -1.31 -7.71 -8.64
C LYS A 335 -0.73 -6.70 -7.63
N PHE A 336 -0.89 -6.94 -6.34
CA PHE A 336 -0.51 -6.03 -5.26
C PHE A 336 0.39 -6.69 -4.20
N VAL A 337 0.44 -8.02 -4.11
CA VAL A 337 1.25 -8.68 -3.08
C VAL A 337 2.75 -8.40 -3.28
N PRO A 338 3.53 -8.26 -2.19
CA PRO A 338 4.98 -8.17 -2.28
C PRO A 338 5.59 -9.37 -3.03
N ARG A 339 6.65 -9.12 -3.82
CA ARG A 339 7.26 -10.12 -4.71
C ARG A 339 8.71 -10.49 -4.35
N GLY A 340 9.18 -10.12 -3.16
CA GLY A 340 10.55 -10.37 -2.71
C GLY A 340 10.83 -11.87 -2.49
N PRO A 341 12.12 -12.27 -2.47
CA PRO A 341 12.51 -13.68 -2.38
C PRO A 341 12.01 -14.36 -1.10
N ARG A 342 11.99 -13.62 0.02
CA ARG A 342 11.50 -14.10 1.33
C ARG A 342 9.98 -13.95 1.52
N ASP A 343 9.27 -13.36 0.55
CA ASP A 343 7.82 -13.19 0.67
C ASP A 343 7.10 -14.47 0.23
N ILE A 344 6.07 -14.82 1.00
CA ILE A 344 5.23 -16.00 0.78
C ILE A 344 3.84 -15.53 0.35
N VAL A 345 3.23 -16.24 -0.59
CA VAL A 345 1.83 -16.01 -1.00
C VAL A 345 1.05 -17.29 -0.73
N LEU A 346 0.04 -17.20 0.14
CA LEU A 346 -0.86 -18.31 0.42
C LEU A 346 -2.25 -17.98 -0.12
N TRP A 347 -2.83 -18.90 -0.87
CA TRP A 347 -4.13 -18.71 -1.50
C TRP A 347 -5.21 -19.45 -0.79
N GLN A 348 -6.19 -18.70 -0.30
CA GLN A 348 -7.29 -19.20 0.50
C GLN A 348 -6.83 -20.27 1.52
N PRO A 349 -5.76 -19.99 2.29
CA PRO A 349 -5.17 -21.00 3.16
C PRO A 349 -6.11 -21.32 4.31
N ASP A 350 -5.90 -22.49 4.90
CA ASP A 350 -6.33 -22.81 6.25
C ASP A 350 -5.24 -22.46 7.29
N ALA A 351 -5.56 -22.64 8.56
CA ALA A 351 -4.65 -22.36 9.66
C ALA A 351 -3.40 -23.27 9.65
N ARG A 352 -3.53 -24.50 9.15
CA ARG A 352 -2.41 -25.46 9.10
C ARG A 352 -1.38 -25.03 8.07
N GLN A 353 -1.81 -24.71 6.85
CA GLN A 353 -0.92 -24.22 5.79
C GLN A 353 -0.21 -22.93 6.20
N LEU A 354 -0.89 -22.05 6.95
CA LEU A 354 -0.27 -20.84 7.50
C LEU A 354 0.87 -21.20 8.46
N VAL A 355 0.65 -22.12 9.39
CA VAL A 355 1.67 -22.52 10.38
C VAL A 355 2.81 -23.30 9.75
N ASP A 356 2.52 -24.19 8.79
CA ASP A 356 3.55 -24.87 8.01
C ASP A 356 4.47 -23.83 7.33
N ALA A 357 3.89 -22.80 6.70
CA ALA A 357 4.64 -21.72 6.08
C ALA A 357 5.41 -20.82 7.08
N VAL A 358 5.07 -20.86 8.37
CA VAL A 358 5.84 -20.20 9.44
C VAL A 358 7.02 -21.05 9.89
N ILE A 359 6.86 -22.36 9.96
CA ILE A 359 7.86 -23.31 10.47
C ILE A 359 8.89 -23.67 9.40
N THR A 360 8.45 -23.89 8.16
CA THR A 360 9.30 -24.25 7.01
C THR A 360 9.22 -23.22 5.88
N PRO A 361 9.50 -21.92 6.13
CA PRO A 361 9.21 -20.85 5.18
C PRO A 361 9.93 -21.02 3.84
N GLU A 362 11.14 -21.57 3.81
CA GLU A 362 11.90 -21.95 2.61
C GLU A 362 11.13 -22.86 1.63
N GLN A 363 10.18 -23.68 2.12
CA GLN A 363 9.31 -24.48 1.26
C GLN A 363 8.25 -23.64 0.54
N PHE A 364 8.02 -22.39 0.93
CA PHE A 364 6.97 -21.52 0.38
C PHE A 364 7.53 -20.23 -0.25
N GLN A 365 8.72 -19.83 0.14
CA GLN A 365 9.38 -18.62 -0.34
C GLN A 365 9.60 -18.65 -1.85
N GLY A 366 9.43 -17.48 -2.48
CA GLY A 366 9.57 -17.33 -3.93
C GLY A 366 8.45 -17.98 -4.77
N ARG A 367 7.60 -18.84 -4.19
CA ARG A 367 6.46 -19.44 -4.91
C ARG A 367 5.40 -18.38 -5.19
N ARG A 368 4.99 -18.32 -6.46
CA ARG A 368 3.93 -17.41 -6.95
C ARG A 368 2.82 -18.17 -7.68
N ASP A 369 3.06 -19.43 -7.98
CA ASP A 369 2.08 -20.32 -8.56
C ASP A 369 1.10 -20.72 -7.48
N ILE A 370 -0.02 -20.02 -7.49
CA ILE A 370 -1.23 -20.53 -6.91
C ILE A 370 -1.65 -21.74 -7.73
N GLY A 371 -1.42 -22.93 -7.17
CA GLY A 371 -1.92 -24.17 -7.76
C GLY A 371 -3.34 -23.96 -8.29
N THR A 372 -3.56 -24.28 -9.55
CA THR A 372 -4.91 -24.48 -10.07
C THR A 372 -5.61 -25.43 -9.10
N PRO A 373 -6.87 -25.18 -8.70
CA PRO A 373 -7.62 -26.20 -7.99
C PRO A 373 -7.58 -27.45 -8.86
N GLU A 374 -7.01 -28.53 -8.35
CA GLU A 374 -7.18 -29.83 -8.98
C GLU A 374 -8.68 -30.07 -9.08
N THR A 375 -9.22 -29.98 -10.28
CA THR A 375 -10.46 -30.64 -10.63
C THR A 375 -10.20 -32.13 -10.46
N THR A 376 -10.38 -32.64 -9.24
CA THR A 376 -10.76 -34.04 -9.05
C THR A 376 -12.15 -34.21 -9.64
N MET A 377 -12.22 -34.25 -10.97
CA MET A 377 -13.28 -34.97 -11.65
C MET A 377 -12.94 -36.44 -11.47
N THR A 378 -13.62 -37.07 -10.52
CA THR A 378 -13.89 -38.50 -10.57
C THR A 378 -14.34 -38.85 -11.99
N PRO A 379 -13.70 -39.81 -12.68
CA PRO A 379 -14.25 -40.34 -13.91
C PRO A 379 -15.56 -41.02 -13.55
N ASP A 380 -16.66 -40.54 -14.11
CA ASP A 380 -17.92 -41.27 -14.13
C ASP A 380 -17.66 -42.66 -14.70
N LEU A 381 -18.04 -43.66 -13.91
CA LEU A 381 -18.21 -45.04 -14.32
C LEU A 381 -19.13 -45.06 -15.54
N ALA A 382 -18.56 -45.37 -16.70
CA ALA A 382 -19.31 -45.84 -17.85
C ALA A 382 -20.02 -47.13 -17.45
N LEU A 383 -21.32 -47.03 -17.16
CA LEU A 383 -22.22 -48.17 -17.11
C LEU A 383 -22.60 -48.53 -18.55
N THR A 384 -22.03 -49.63 -18.99
CA THR A 384 -22.54 -50.47 -20.08
C THR A 384 -23.85 -51.12 -19.63
N SER A 385 -24.95 -50.78 -20.31
CA SER A 385 -26.02 -51.69 -20.76
C SER A 385 -27.16 -50.88 -21.37
#